data_AF-A0A4R4IBV7-F1
#
_entry.id   AF-A0A4R4IBV7-F1
#
_cell.length_a   1.000
_cell.length_b   1.000
_cell.length_c   1.000
_cell.angle_alpha   90.00
_cell.angle_beta   90.00
_cell.angle_gamma   90.00
#
_symmetry.space_group_name_H-M   'P 1'
#
loop_
_entity.id
_entity.type
_entity.pdbx_description
1 polymer ?
#
loop_
_entity_poly.entity_id
_entity_poly.type
_entity_poly.pdbx_seq_one_letter_code
_entity_poly.pdbx_strand_id
1 'polypeptide(L)'
;MTPSLASTVPAGPAAAVATPAYPRFVQIWLGVDLTLCTLTGILALVATYHLSRGDVGDYPPALAIGQTVVQSAIAVFGISGNLLLMRHRAAGFWLACLALVAVCVGMVMSMHELRLHIAASDDGGCPPGLLLGFVLTLSCRYLLNMVYAFALRDAWRTLQAKRGSAA
;
A
#
# COMPACT_ATOMS: atom_id res chain seq x y z
N MET A 1 27.95 61.63 19.00
CA MET A 1 28.36 60.86 17.81
C MET A 1 28.41 59.40 18.22
N THR A 2 27.39 58.62 17.87
CA THR A 2 27.30 57.18 18.16
C THR A 2 28.02 56.41 17.06
N PRO A 3 28.95 55.48 17.37
CA PRO A 3 29.47 54.59 16.35
C PRO A 3 28.39 53.55 15.99
N SER A 4 28.02 53.53 14.71
CA SER A 4 27.22 52.46 14.10
C SER A 4 28.07 51.20 14.04
N LEU A 5 27.72 50.19 14.84
CA LEU A 5 28.24 48.83 14.68
C LEU A 5 27.55 48.23 13.45
N ALA A 6 28.26 48.25 12.32
CA ALA A 6 27.94 47.41 11.18
C ALA A 6 28.02 45.94 11.64
N SER A 7 26.86 45.34 11.86
CA SER A 7 26.71 43.90 12.10
C SER A 7 27.04 43.15 10.81
N THR A 8 28.29 42.72 10.68
CA THR A 8 28.73 41.77 9.66
C THR A 8 28.43 40.35 10.12
N VAL A 9 27.16 39.95 10.03
CA VAL A 9 26.83 38.51 10.00
C VAL A 9 26.86 38.09 8.54
N PRO A 10 27.88 37.35 8.06
CA PRO A 10 27.69 36.61 6.82
C PRO A 10 26.62 35.55 7.12
N ALA A 11 25.46 35.68 6.50
CA ALA A 11 24.56 34.54 6.33
C ALA A 11 25.28 33.53 5.44
N GLY A 12 26.13 32.70 6.04
CA GLY A 12 26.63 31.52 5.39
C GLY A 12 25.42 30.71 4.89
N PRO A 13 25.52 30.05 3.73
CA PRO A 13 24.45 29.20 3.27
C PRO A 13 24.18 28.23 4.41
N ALA A 14 22.98 28.28 5.00
CA ALA A 14 22.52 27.27 5.91
C ALA A 14 22.78 25.97 5.18
N ALA A 15 23.78 25.21 5.63
CA ALA A 15 24.08 23.90 5.08
C ALA A 15 22.79 23.14 5.28
N ALA A 16 21.97 23.08 4.22
CA ALA A 16 20.77 22.29 4.21
C ALA A 16 21.30 20.90 4.47
N VAL A 17 21.16 20.45 5.72
CA VAL A 17 21.62 19.13 6.15
C VAL A 17 20.99 18.20 5.13
N ALA A 18 21.84 17.66 4.25
CA ALA A 18 21.40 16.85 3.14
C ALA A 18 20.66 15.69 3.79
N THR A 19 19.34 15.76 3.75
CA THR A 19 18.53 14.72 4.37
C THR A 19 18.87 13.46 3.61
N PRO A 20 19.28 12.37 4.31
CA PRO A 20 19.64 11.15 3.61
C PRO A 20 18.40 10.70 2.85
N ALA A 21 18.47 10.86 1.53
CA ALA A 21 17.40 10.43 0.64
C ALA A 21 17.26 8.92 0.79
N TYR A 22 16.04 8.41 0.67
CA TYR A 22 15.87 6.96 0.63
C TYR A 22 16.71 6.36 -0.50
N PRO A 23 17.22 5.12 -0.35
CA PRO A 23 17.81 4.39 -1.46
C PRO A 23 16.89 4.39 -2.67
N ARG A 24 17.44 4.50 -3.89
CA ARG A 24 16.63 4.54 -5.14
C ARG A 24 15.64 3.39 -5.23
N PHE A 25 16.03 2.20 -4.78
CA PHE A 25 15.16 1.03 -4.69
C PHE A 25 13.88 1.31 -3.89
N VAL A 26 14.00 1.90 -2.70
CA VAL A 26 12.87 2.24 -1.83
C VAL A 26 11.97 3.28 -2.50
N GLN A 27 12.56 4.31 -3.13
CA GLN A 27 11.77 5.34 -3.83
C GLN A 27 10.94 4.75 -4.98
N ILE A 28 11.54 3.88 -5.78
CA ILE A 28 10.87 3.20 -6.89
C ILE A 28 9.72 2.35 -6.35
N TRP A 29 9.97 1.54 -5.31
CA TRP A 29 8.94 0.66 -4.74
C TRP A 29 7.80 1.41 -4.07
N LEU A 30 8.06 2.54 -3.40
CA LEU A 30 7.00 3.41 -2.88
C LEU A 30 6.14 3.98 -4.02
N GLY A 31 6.74 4.32 -5.16
CA GLY A 31 6.02 4.76 -6.35
C GLY A 31 5.17 3.64 -6.97
N VAL A 32 5.75 2.45 -7.14
CA VAL A 32 5.05 1.27 -7.67
C VAL A 32 3.86 0.91 -6.78
N ASP A 33 4.06 0.84 -5.45
CA ASP A 33 2.99 0.49 -4.51
C ASP A 33 1.86 1.55 -4.51
N LEU A 34 2.21 2.84 -4.63
CA LEU A 34 1.23 3.91 -4.76
C LEU A 34 0.36 3.75 -6.02
N THR A 35 0.99 3.45 -7.16
CA THR A 35 0.27 3.19 -8.42
C THR A 35 -0.62 1.96 -8.29
N LEU A 36 -0.11 0.87 -7.73
CA LEU A 36 -0.86 -0.36 -7.53
C LEU A 36 -2.08 -0.12 -6.63
N CYS A 37 -1.90 0.52 -5.47
CA CYS A 37 -2.99 0.85 -4.55
C CYS A 37 -4.08 1.68 -5.24
N THR A 38 -3.69 2.66 -6.06
CA THR A 38 -4.62 3.52 -6.80
C THR A 38 -5.40 2.72 -7.84
N LEU A 39 -4.70 1.91 -8.66
CA LEU A 39 -5.33 1.06 -9.67
C LEU A 39 -6.28 0.04 -9.05
N THR A 40 -5.86 -0.63 -7.97
CA THR A 40 -6.70 -1.60 -7.27
C THR A 40 -7.93 -0.95 -6.65
N GLY A 41 -7.79 0.26 -6.10
CA GLY A 41 -8.92 1.01 -5.55
C GLY A 41 -9.94 1.38 -6.63
N ILE A 42 -9.48 1.89 -7.77
CA ILE A 42 -10.34 2.22 -8.92
C ILE A 42 -11.04 0.96 -9.44
N LEU A 43 -10.30 -0.13 -9.66
CA LEU A 43 -10.87 -1.39 -10.15
C LEU A 43 -11.90 -1.96 -9.18
N ALA A 44 -11.66 -1.89 -7.86
CA ALA A 44 -12.63 -2.32 -6.87
C ALA A 44 -13.92 -1.48 -6.93
N LEU A 45 -13.82 -0.16 -7.07
CA LEU A 45 -14.99 0.71 -7.23
C LEU A 45 -15.77 0.41 -8.50
N VAL A 46 -15.08 0.22 -9.63
CA VAL A 46 -15.71 -0.14 -10.92
C VAL A 46 -16.40 -1.50 -10.82
N ALA A 47 -15.75 -2.51 -10.22
CA ALA A 47 -16.35 -3.83 -10.02
C ALA A 47 -17.61 -3.73 -9.16
N THR A 48 -17.56 -2.98 -8.06
CA THR A 48 -18.70 -2.77 -7.16
C THR A 48 -19.85 -2.07 -7.86
N TYR A 49 -19.55 -1.07 -8.69
CA TYR A 49 -20.54 -0.36 -9.48
C TYR A 49 -21.30 -1.33 -10.40
N HIS A 50 -20.60 -2.17 -11.16
CA HIS A 50 -21.23 -3.16 -12.04
C HIS A 50 -22.00 -4.23 -11.26
N LEU A 51 -21.46 -4.71 -10.14
CA LEU A 51 -22.16 -5.66 -9.26
C LEU A 51 -23.46 -5.08 -8.70
N SER A 52 -23.45 -3.81 -8.26
CA SER A 52 -24.65 -3.13 -7.75
C SER A 52 -25.72 -2.87 -8.80
N ARG A 53 -25.37 -2.89 -10.09
CA ARG A 53 -26.32 -2.81 -11.21
C ARG A 53 -26.87 -4.17 -11.63
N GLY A 54 -26.31 -5.27 -11.12
CA GLY A 54 -26.67 -6.61 -11.58
C GLY A 54 -26.08 -6.96 -12.96
N ASP A 55 -25.06 -6.21 -13.42
CA ASP A 55 -24.42 -6.45 -14.72
C ASP A 55 -23.61 -7.77 -14.73
N VAL A 56 -23.28 -8.33 -13.56
CA VAL A 56 -22.36 -9.47 -13.39
C VAL A 56 -22.92 -10.48 -12.39
N GLY A 57 -23.91 -11.27 -12.83
CA GLY A 57 -24.44 -12.45 -12.13
C GLY A 57 -25.07 -12.18 -10.75
N ASP A 58 -25.52 -13.25 -10.11
CA ASP A 58 -26.10 -13.20 -8.76
C ASP A 58 -25.00 -13.21 -7.68
N TYR A 59 -24.22 -12.13 -7.61
CA TYR A 59 -23.23 -11.98 -6.53
C TYR A 59 -23.89 -11.43 -5.25
N PRO A 60 -23.67 -12.03 -4.07
CA PRO A 60 -24.30 -11.55 -2.85
C PRO A 60 -23.85 -10.12 -2.50
N PRO A 61 -24.78 -9.16 -2.31
CA PRO A 61 -24.43 -7.75 -2.13
C PRO A 61 -23.61 -7.50 -0.86
N ALA A 62 -23.84 -8.28 0.21
CA ALA A 62 -23.07 -8.18 1.44
C ALA A 62 -21.58 -8.56 1.23
N LEU A 63 -21.29 -9.57 0.40
CA LEU A 63 -19.93 -9.97 0.06
C LEU A 63 -19.26 -8.92 -0.83
N ALA A 64 -19.97 -8.37 -1.83
CA ALA A 64 -19.45 -7.31 -2.69
C ALA A 64 -19.05 -6.08 -1.86
N ILE A 65 -19.93 -5.62 -0.98
CA ILE A 65 -19.66 -4.49 -0.09
C ILE A 65 -18.47 -4.79 0.82
N GLY A 66 -18.42 -5.98 1.43
CA GLY A 66 -17.30 -6.40 2.29
C GLY A 66 -15.95 -6.35 1.57
N GLN A 67 -15.86 -6.93 0.37
CA GLN A 67 -14.67 -6.87 -0.47
C GLN A 67 -14.29 -5.43 -0.82
N THR A 68 -15.28 -4.60 -1.17
CA THR A 68 -15.07 -3.18 -1.50
C THR A 68 -14.45 -2.43 -0.33
N VAL A 69 -15.02 -2.60 0.87
CA VAL A 69 -14.51 -1.95 2.09
C VAL A 69 -13.07 -2.36 2.37
N VAL A 70 -12.75 -3.66 2.24
CA VAL A 70 -11.37 -4.14 2.42
C VAL A 70 -10.43 -3.54 1.38
N GLN A 71 -10.81 -3.52 0.11
CA GLN A 71 -9.97 -2.96 -0.96
C GLN A 71 -9.80 -1.44 -0.82
N SER A 72 -10.85 -0.72 -0.42
CA SER A 72 -10.77 0.70 -0.10
C SER A 72 -9.87 0.97 1.10
N ALA A 73 -9.92 0.14 2.15
CA ALA A 73 -9.03 0.26 3.29
C ALA A 73 -7.56 0.04 2.90
N ILE A 74 -7.28 -0.99 2.09
CA ILE A 74 -5.94 -1.25 1.51
C ILE A 74 -5.46 -0.01 0.75
N ALA A 75 -6.29 0.51 -0.16
CA ALA A 75 -5.92 1.67 -0.97
C ALA A 75 -5.67 2.92 -0.12
N VAL A 76 -6.56 3.24 0.83
CA VAL A 76 -6.44 4.44 1.68
C VAL A 76 -5.20 4.36 2.57
N PHE A 77 -4.97 3.23 3.24
CA PHE A 77 -3.82 3.06 4.12
C PHE A 77 -2.52 2.96 3.33
N GLY A 78 -2.51 2.27 2.18
CA GLY A 78 -1.34 2.16 1.31
C GLY A 78 -0.94 3.52 0.72
N ILE A 79 -1.89 4.26 0.14
CA ILE A 79 -1.66 5.62 -0.39
C ILE A 79 -1.17 6.56 0.72
N SER A 80 -1.89 6.62 1.83
CA SER A 80 -1.54 7.52 2.93
C SER A 80 -0.20 7.15 3.56
N GLY A 81 0.07 5.85 3.72
CA GLY A 81 1.34 5.31 4.21
C GLY A 81 2.51 5.71 3.32
N ASN A 82 2.39 5.48 2.01
CA ASN A 82 3.42 5.83 1.03
C ASN A 82 3.68 7.34 0.97
N LEU A 83 2.63 8.17 0.95
CA LEU A 83 2.79 9.63 0.93
C LEU A 83 3.50 10.15 2.19
N LEU A 84 3.14 9.62 3.36
CA LEU A 84 3.81 9.98 4.61
C LEU A 84 5.26 9.48 4.65
N LEU A 85 5.53 8.28 4.13
CA LEU A 85 6.89 7.74 4.00
C LEU A 85 7.74 8.62 3.08
N MET A 86 7.22 9.03 1.92
CA MET A 86 7.88 9.98 1.00
C MET A 86 8.16 11.33 1.68
N ARG A 87 7.29 11.77 2.59
CA ARG A 87 7.50 12.96 3.44
C ARG A 87 8.40 12.70 4.66
N HIS A 88 9.05 11.54 4.73
CA HIS A 88 9.90 11.10 5.84
C HIS A 88 9.20 11.13 7.21
N ARG A 89 7.91 10.81 7.27
CA ARG A 89 7.12 10.73 8.51
C ARG A 89 6.96 9.27 8.93
N ALA A 90 7.37 8.96 10.17
CA ALA A 90 7.29 7.61 10.74
C ALA A 90 5.85 7.06 10.83
N ALA A 91 4.83 7.92 10.90
CA ALA A 91 3.43 7.49 10.84
C ALA A 91 3.10 6.73 9.55
N GLY A 92 3.79 7.02 8.44
CA GLY A 92 3.58 6.33 7.17
C GLY A 92 3.94 4.84 7.23
N PHE A 93 4.94 4.47 8.02
CA PHE A 93 5.31 3.06 8.22
C PHE A 93 4.16 2.26 8.86
N TRP A 94 3.53 2.81 9.90
CA TRP A 94 2.42 2.14 10.58
C TRP A 94 1.19 2.00 9.68
N LEU A 95 0.87 3.02 8.89
CA LEU A 95 -0.20 2.93 7.90
C LEU A 95 0.11 1.88 6.82
N ALA A 96 1.36 1.80 6.34
CA ALA A 96 1.77 0.77 5.40
C ALA A 96 1.68 -0.65 6.00
N CYS A 97 2.01 -0.81 7.29
CA CYS A 97 1.79 -2.09 7.99
C CYS A 97 0.31 -2.43 8.11
N LEU A 98 -0.56 -1.45 8.42
CA LEU A 98 -2.01 -1.66 8.45
C LEU A 98 -2.56 -2.05 7.06
N ALA A 99 -2.04 -1.43 6.00
CA ALA A 99 -2.38 -1.80 4.62
C ALA A 99 -2.00 -3.26 4.33
N LEU A 100 -0.80 -3.69 4.72
CA LEU A 100 -0.37 -5.10 4.57
C LEU A 100 -1.27 -6.07 5.33
N VAL A 101 -1.68 -5.73 6.56
CA VAL A 101 -2.64 -6.55 7.33
C VAL A 101 -3.97 -6.64 6.60
N ALA A 102 -4.49 -5.53 6.07
CA ALA A 102 -5.72 -5.53 5.29
C ALA A 102 -5.60 -6.37 4.00
N VAL A 103 -4.43 -6.37 3.35
CA VAL A 103 -4.16 -7.27 2.21
C VAL A 103 -4.21 -8.74 2.63
N CYS A 104 -3.61 -9.11 3.76
CA CYS A 104 -3.69 -10.47 4.29
C CYS A 104 -5.14 -10.89 4.58
N VAL A 105 -5.94 -10.02 5.19
CA VAL A 105 -7.37 -10.26 5.41
C VAL A 105 -8.10 -10.47 4.08
N GLY A 106 -7.84 -9.62 3.09
CA GLY A 106 -8.39 -9.75 1.73
C GLY A 106 -8.03 -11.10 1.08
N MET A 107 -6.78 -11.57 1.23
CA MET A 107 -6.36 -12.88 0.72
C MET A 107 -7.13 -14.03 1.39
N VAL A 108 -7.34 -13.96 2.70
CA VAL A 108 -8.12 -14.97 3.45
C VAL A 108 -9.59 -14.97 3.00
N MET A 109 -10.19 -13.79 2.80
CA MET A 109 -11.55 -13.68 2.28
C MET A 109 -11.67 -14.28 0.87
N SER A 110 -10.74 -13.97 -0.04
CA SER A 110 -10.73 -14.54 -1.39
C SER A 110 -10.56 -16.07 -1.38
N MET A 111 -9.76 -16.62 -0.45
CA MET A 111 -9.65 -18.07 -0.25
C MET A 111 -10.95 -18.70 0.24
N HIS A 112 -11.64 -18.01 1.15
CA HIS A 112 -12.92 -18.46 1.68
C HIS A 112 -14.00 -18.46 0.59
N GLU A 113 -14.05 -17.42 -0.24
CA GLU A 113 -14.96 -17.33 -1.39
C GLU A 113 -14.70 -18.42 -2.43
N LEU A 114 -13.42 -18.67 -2.77
CA LEU A 114 -13.08 -19.77 -3.66
C LEU A 114 -13.58 -21.12 -3.10
N ARG A 115 -13.40 -21.35 -1.81
CA ARG A 115 -13.88 -22.57 -1.14
C ARG A 115 -15.41 -22.68 -1.20
N LEU A 116 -16.13 -21.59 -0.97
CA LEU A 116 -17.59 -21.57 -1.09
C LEU A 116 -18.04 -21.85 -2.54
N HIS A 117 -17.32 -21.32 -3.53
CA HIS A 117 -17.62 -21.55 -4.94
C HIS A 117 -17.44 -23.02 -5.33
N ILE A 118 -16.35 -23.66 -4.87
CA ILE A 118 -16.09 -25.09 -5.08
C ILE A 118 -17.14 -25.97 -4.38
N ALA A 119 -17.59 -25.56 -3.19
CA ALA A 119 -18.62 -26.29 -2.45
C ALA A 119 -20.01 -26.16 -3.07
N ALA A 120 -20.26 -25.08 -3.84
CA ALA A 120 -21.53 -24.80 -4.50
C ALA A 120 -21.59 -25.33 -5.95
N SER A 121 -20.48 -25.73 -6.55
CA SER A 121 -20.48 -26.34 -7.89
C SER A 121 -20.91 -27.81 -7.82
N ASP A 122 -21.95 -28.16 -8.58
CA ASP A 122 -22.56 -29.50 -8.59
C ASP A 122 -21.58 -30.63 -8.97
N ASP A 123 -20.53 -30.31 -9.74
CA ASP A 123 -19.49 -31.26 -10.13
C ASP A 123 -18.40 -31.47 -9.05
N GLY A 124 -18.46 -30.75 -7.92
CA GLY A 124 -17.46 -30.78 -6.84
C GLY A 124 -16.05 -30.30 -7.24
N GLY A 125 -15.87 -29.86 -8.48
CA GLY A 125 -14.62 -29.42 -9.07
C GLY A 125 -14.54 -27.91 -9.26
N CYS A 126 -13.33 -27.37 -9.11
CA CYS A 126 -12.99 -26.01 -9.54
C CYS A 126 -12.55 -26.05 -11.02
N PRO A 127 -13.04 -25.18 -11.90
CA PRO A 127 -12.51 -25.07 -13.25
C PRO A 127 -10.98 -24.86 -13.16
N PRO A 128 -10.15 -25.64 -13.88
CA PRO A 128 -8.70 -25.58 -13.72
C PRO A 128 -8.13 -24.19 -14.05
N GLY A 129 -8.76 -23.48 -14.98
CA GLY A 129 -8.40 -22.08 -15.29
C GLY A 129 -8.68 -21.11 -14.15
N LEU A 130 -9.76 -21.32 -13.39
CA LEU A 130 -10.12 -20.48 -12.25
C LEU A 130 -9.17 -20.71 -11.07
N LEU A 131 -8.88 -21.98 -10.76
CA LEU A 131 -7.92 -22.33 -9.71
C LEU A 131 -6.51 -21.83 -10.05
N LEU A 132 -6.05 -22.02 -11.29
CA LEU A 132 -4.75 -21.54 -11.74
C LEU A 132 -4.66 -20.01 -11.67
N GLY A 133 -5.66 -19.30 -12.19
CA GLY A 133 -5.72 -17.84 -12.14
C GLY A 133 -5.71 -17.31 -10.70
N PHE A 134 -6.42 -17.98 -9.80
CA PHE A 134 -6.46 -17.63 -8.38
C PHE A 134 -5.10 -17.85 -7.69
N VAL A 135 -4.48 -19.01 -7.87
CA VAL A 135 -3.15 -19.33 -7.31
C VAL A 135 -2.10 -18.35 -7.84
N LEU A 136 -2.11 -18.06 -9.14
CA LEU A 136 -1.19 -17.12 -9.76
C LEU A 136 -1.37 -15.71 -9.19
N THR A 137 -2.61 -15.26 -9.04
CA THR A 137 -2.93 -13.93 -8.47
C THR A 137 -2.43 -13.80 -7.04
N LEU A 138 -2.70 -14.79 -6.20
CA LEU A 138 -2.23 -14.78 -4.82
C LEU A 138 -0.70 -14.87 -4.71
N SER A 139 -0.06 -15.70 -5.54
CA SER A 139 1.40 -15.84 -5.56
C SER A 139 2.07 -14.53 -5.96
N CYS A 140 1.55 -13.88 -7.01
CA CYS A 140 2.03 -12.57 -7.47
C CYS A 140 1.85 -11.51 -6.39
N ARG A 141 0.68 -11.46 -5.76
CA ARG A 141 0.37 -10.49 -4.70
C ARG A 141 1.24 -10.71 -3.46
N TYR A 142 1.49 -11.97 -3.08
CA TYR A 142 2.41 -12.30 -1.99
C TYR A 142 3.84 -11.85 -2.30
N LEU A 143 4.35 -12.12 -3.51
CA LEU A 143 5.68 -11.71 -3.93
C LEU A 143 5.84 -10.19 -3.88
N LEU A 144 4.88 -9.44 -4.44
CA LEU A 144 4.88 -7.98 -4.42
C LEU A 144 4.91 -7.42 -2.98
N ASN A 145 4.06 -7.95 -2.10
CA ASN A 145 4.02 -7.53 -0.70
C ASN A 145 5.32 -7.86 0.06
N MET A 146 5.99 -8.97 -0.28
CA MET A 146 7.29 -9.32 0.31
C MET A 146 8.38 -8.32 -0.11
N VAL A 147 8.43 -7.95 -1.39
CA VAL A 147 9.40 -6.95 -1.85
C VAL A 147 9.09 -5.58 -1.24
N TYR A 148 7.81 -5.22 -1.13
CA TYR A 148 7.39 -3.99 -0.46
C TYR A 148 7.73 -3.99 1.04
N ALA A 149 7.56 -5.10 1.75
CA ALA A 149 7.97 -5.24 3.15
C ALA A 149 9.49 -5.06 3.33
N PHE A 150 10.29 -5.55 2.37
CA PHE A 150 11.73 -5.31 2.35
C PHE A 150 12.05 -3.82 2.15
N ALA A 151 11.38 -3.15 1.20
CA ALA A 151 11.51 -1.71 1.00
C ALA A 151 11.10 -0.90 2.24
N LEU A 152 10.03 -1.30 2.93
CA LEU A 152 9.58 -0.68 4.19
C LEU A 152 10.60 -0.83 5.31
N ARG A 153 11.24 -2.00 5.44
CA ARG A 153 12.29 -2.24 6.42
C ARG A 153 13.46 -1.27 6.24
N ASP A 154 13.90 -1.08 5.00
CA ASP A 154 15.01 -0.18 4.69
C ASP A 154 14.60 1.30 4.80
N ALA A 155 13.36 1.64 4.45
CA ALA A 155 12.78 2.95 4.72
C ALA A 155 12.79 3.25 6.23
N TRP A 156 12.37 2.30 7.05
CA TRP A 156 12.33 2.43 8.51
C TRP A 156 13.73 2.65 9.10
N ARG A 157 14.71 1.86 8.68
CA ARG A 157 16.13 2.04 9.08
C ARG A 157 16.64 3.44 8.74
N THR A 158 16.33 3.93 7.55
CA THR A 158 16.70 5.28 7.11
C THR A 158 16.06 6.35 7.99
N LEU A 159 14.79 6.17 8.36
CA LEU A 159 14.08 7.07 9.29
C LEU A 159 14.67 7.04 10.71
N GLN A 160 15.07 5.87 11.21
CA GLN A 160 15.72 5.75 12.52
C GLN A 160 17.10 6.42 12.52
N ALA A 161 17.91 6.21 11.49
CA ALA A 161 19.20 6.89 11.36
C ALA A 161 19.04 8.41 11.37
N LYS A 162 18.04 8.94 10.65
CA LYS A 162 17.72 10.37 10.66
C LYS A 162 17.33 10.90 12.05
N ARG A 163 16.59 10.11 12.85
CA ARG A 163 16.22 10.50 14.22
C ARG A 163 17.44 10.49 15.16
N GLY A 164 18.34 9.52 14.99
CA GLY A 164 19.57 9.42 15.79
C GLY A 164 20.58 10.52 15.50
N SER A 165 20.65 11.04 14.28
CA SER A 165 21.53 12.18 13.93
C SER A 165 20.99 13.56 14.32
N ALA A 166 19.75 13.64 14.81
CA ALA A 166 19.10 14.89 15.22
C ALA A 166 19.03 15.07 16.76
N ALA A 167 19.59 14.11 17.51
CA ALA A 167 19.74 14.13 18.96
C ALA A 167 21.21 14.38 19.32
#